data_AF-A0A2W7M8M9-F1
#
_entry.id   AF-A0A2W7M8M9-F1
#
_cell.length_a   1.000
_cell.length_b   1.000
_cell.length_c   1.000
_cell.angle_alpha   90.00
_cell.angle_beta   90.00
_cell.angle_gamma   90.00
#
_symmetry.space_group_name_H-M   'P 1'
#
loop_
_entity.id
_entity.type
_entity.pdbx_description
1 polymer ?
#
loop_
_entity_poly.entity_id
_entity_poly.type
_entity_poly.pdbx_seq_one_letter_code
_entity_poly.pdbx_strand_id
1 'polypeptide(L)'
;MMRGIIATGALLLALGGCATSPMRVSEARPVPASEMYAIKSQGTQDPGRLTIFRDDGLDGAGCDVVFYIDGQRAAKIGPGQKASFVLPAGKVNLGAGLAESGLCAGVAIKTVAANIRPRKEVIYRINWDTQGFNLDPYVEYGR
;
A
#
# COMPACT_ATOMS: atom_id res chain seq x y z
N MET A 1 -52.55 -32.96 8.61
CA MET A 1 -52.75 -31.58 9.11
C MET A 1 -51.47 -31.13 9.82
N MET A 2 -51.12 -29.86 9.62
CA MET A 2 -49.92 -29.09 10.02
C MET A 2 -49.09 -29.60 11.21
N ARG A 3 -47.77 -29.87 11.05
CA ARG A 3 -46.60 -28.94 10.95
C ARG A 3 -46.21 -28.35 12.31
N GLY A 4 -45.01 -28.69 12.78
CA GLY A 4 -44.38 -28.02 13.92
C GLY A 4 -42.99 -28.54 14.31
N ILE A 5 -42.15 -28.97 13.37
CA ILE A 5 -40.72 -29.19 13.65
C ILE A 5 -40.09 -27.79 13.74
N ILE A 6 -39.96 -27.25 14.96
CA ILE A 6 -39.20 -26.01 15.20
C ILE A 6 -37.72 -26.41 15.18
N ALA A 7 -37.17 -26.54 13.98
CA ALA A 7 -35.76 -26.73 13.73
C ALA A 7 -35.03 -25.38 13.84
N THR A 8 -34.11 -25.32 14.80
CA THR A 8 -32.74 -24.80 14.66
C THR A 8 -32.56 -23.49 13.87
N GLY A 9 -32.44 -22.39 14.60
CA GLY A 9 -31.96 -21.11 14.06
C GLY A 9 -30.78 -20.58 14.88
N ALA A 10 -29.69 -21.34 14.98
CA ALA A 10 -28.42 -20.81 15.48
C ALA A 10 -27.86 -19.86 14.41
N LEU A 11 -28.19 -18.58 14.55
CA LEU A 11 -27.61 -17.51 13.73
C LEU A 11 -26.14 -17.36 14.15
N LEU A 12 -25.26 -18.13 13.51
CA LEU A 12 -23.82 -17.94 13.56
C LEU A 12 -23.52 -16.59 12.90
N LEU A 13 -23.41 -15.54 13.70
CA LEU A 13 -22.76 -14.29 13.31
C LEU A 13 -21.31 -14.66 12.94
N ALA A 14 -21.04 -14.78 11.64
CA ALA A 14 -19.69 -14.99 11.14
C ALA A 14 -18.81 -13.84 11.67
N LEU A 15 -17.82 -14.22 12.48
CA LEU A 15 -16.78 -13.35 13.01
C LEU A 15 -16.18 -12.56 11.84
N GLY A 16 -16.16 -11.22 11.96
CA GLY A 16 -15.63 -10.33 10.93
C GLY A 16 -14.22 -10.75 10.51
N GLY A 17 -14.04 -11.01 9.21
CA GLY A 17 -12.72 -11.23 8.63
C GLY A 17 -11.87 -9.97 8.80
N CYS A 18 -10.56 -10.14 9.01
CA CYS A 18 -9.62 -9.02 9.01
C CYS A 18 -9.79 -8.23 7.71
N ALA A 19 -10.08 -6.94 7.84
CA ALA A 19 -10.49 -6.09 6.73
C ALA A 19 -9.30 -5.71 5.80
N THR A 20 -8.06 -6.03 6.23
CA THR A 20 -6.85 -6.13 5.42
C THR A 20 -6.17 -7.49 5.60
N SER A 21 -5.57 -8.03 4.53
CA SER A 21 -4.77 -9.26 4.59
C SER A 21 -3.29 -8.91 4.46
N PRO A 22 -2.45 -9.20 5.48
CA PRO A 22 -1.02 -9.05 5.33
C PRO A 22 -0.51 -9.90 4.18
N MET A 23 0.13 -9.27 3.19
CA MET A 23 0.69 -9.95 2.03
C MET A 23 2.20 -9.78 1.96
N ARG A 24 2.88 -10.72 1.31
CA ARG A 24 4.31 -10.57 1.02
C ARG A 24 4.50 -9.68 -0.20
N VAL A 25 5.59 -8.91 -0.19
CA VAL A 25 6.00 -8.08 -1.34
C VAL A 25 6.20 -8.91 -2.62
N SER A 26 6.53 -10.20 -2.50
CA SER A 26 6.67 -11.13 -3.63
C SER A 26 5.33 -11.42 -4.31
N GLU A 27 4.23 -11.43 -3.55
CA GLU A 27 2.88 -11.72 -4.02
C GLU A 27 2.22 -10.51 -4.68
N ALA A 28 2.70 -9.30 -4.38
CA ALA A 28 2.17 -8.07 -4.96
C ALA A 28 2.47 -7.98 -6.46
N ARG A 29 1.43 -7.69 -7.24
CA ARG A 29 1.50 -7.50 -8.70
C ARG A 29 2.09 -6.13 -9.05
N PRO A 30 2.78 -5.97 -10.18
CA PRO A 30 3.32 -4.67 -10.55
C PRO A 30 2.20 -3.64 -10.80
N VAL A 31 2.46 -2.39 -10.43
CA VAL A 31 1.65 -1.24 -10.86
C VAL A 31 1.71 -1.13 -12.40
N PRO A 32 0.58 -0.96 -13.10
CA PRO A 32 0.55 -0.72 -14.54
C PRO A 32 1.40 0.47 -14.97
N ALA A 33 2.05 0.38 -16.13
CA ALA A 33 2.92 1.46 -16.62
C ALA A 33 2.18 2.80 -16.78
N SER A 34 0.88 2.79 -17.10
CA SER A 34 0.03 3.98 -17.19
C SER A 34 -0.20 4.70 -15.86
N GLU A 35 0.11 4.04 -14.75
CA GLU A 35 -0.05 4.53 -13.38
C GLU A 35 1.30 4.85 -12.71
N MET A 36 2.40 4.68 -13.45
CA MET A 36 3.74 5.11 -13.05
C MET A 36 4.00 6.52 -13.59
N TYR A 37 4.48 7.42 -12.73
CA TYR A 37 4.79 8.78 -13.10
C TYR A 37 6.30 8.97 -13.30
N ALA A 38 6.69 9.86 -14.20
CA ALA A 38 8.10 10.19 -14.40
C ALA A 38 8.64 10.98 -13.20
N ILE A 39 9.74 10.49 -12.61
CA ILE A 39 10.43 11.15 -11.49
C ILE A 39 11.78 11.65 -12.00
N LYS A 40 12.12 12.90 -11.67
CA LYS A 40 13.43 13.45 -11.98
C LYS A 40 14.47 12.85 -11.03
N SER A 41 15.29 11.88 -11.48
CA SER A 41 16.42 11.39 -10.67
C SER A 41 17.69 12.21 -10.93
N GLN A 42 18.33 12.72 -9.88
CA GLN A 42 19.63 13.39 -9.98
C GLN A 42 20.76 12.36 -9.90
N GLY A 43 21.18 11.83 -11.06
CA GLY A 43 22.34 10.95 -11.18
C GLY A 43 22.13 9.51 -10.66
N THR A 44 23.09 8.63 -10.94
CA THR A 44 23.01 7.19 -10.64
C THR A 44 24.28 6.65 -9.99
N GLN A 45 25.09 7.48 -9.32
CA GLN A 45 26.25 6.96 -8.58
C GLN A 45 25.76 6.09 -7.43
N ASP A 46 26.09 4.81 -7.50
CA ASP A 46 25.72 3.74 -6.58
C ASP A 46 24.23 3.72 -6.18
N PRO A 47 23.31 3.46 -7.13
CA PRO A 47 21.89 3.58 -6.86
C PRO A 47 21.41 2.45 -5.93
N GLY A 48 20.33 2.72 -5.21
CA GLY A 48 19.56 1.72 -4.49
C GLY A 48 18.20 1.49 -5.13
N ARG A 49 17.50 0.45 -4.67
CA ARG A 49 16.12 0.15 -5.06
C ARG A 49 15.17 0.51 -3.91
N LEU A 50 14.17 1.33 -4.21
CA LEU A 50 13.02 1.52 -3.34
C LEU A 50 11.85 0.71 -3.88
N THR A 51 11.24 -0.12 -3.06
CA THR A 51 10.00 -0.81 -3.39
C THR A 51 8.92 -0.43 -2.39
N ILE A 52 7.76 -0.05 -2.92
CA ILE A 52 6.57 0.29 -2.15
C ILE A 52 5.46 -0.63 -2.61
N PHE A 53 4.71 -1.20 -1.69
CA PHE A 53 3.53 -1.99 -2.03
C PHE A 53 2.38 -1.68 -1.08
N ARG A 54 1.16 -1.87 -1.59
CA ARG A 54 -0.06 -1.76 -0.80
C ARG A 54 -0.59 -3.15 -0.53
N ASP A 55 -0.95 -3.43 0.72
CA ASP A 55 -1.66 -4.66 1.05
C ASP A 55 -2.93 -4.84 0.22
N ASP A 56 -3.36 -6.09 0.10
CA ASP A 56 -4.68 -6.41 -0.41
C ASP A 56 -5.72 -6.33 0.72
N GLY A 57 -6.97 -6.04 0.37
CA GLY A 57 -8.05 -5.84 1.34
C GLY A 57 -9.16 -4.93 0.82
N LEU A 58 -10.31 -4.97 1.51
CA LEU A 58 -11.48 -4.14 1.16
C LEU A 58 -11.39 -2.74 1.76
N ASP A 59 -10.65 -2.58 2.86
CA ASP A 59 -10.48 -1.28 3.50
C ASP A 59 -9.73 -0.29 2.61
N GLY A 60 -10.38 0.86 2.39
CA GLY A 60 -9.87 1.89 1.50
C GLY A 60 -9.75 1.47 0.04
N ALA A 61 -10.29 0.31 -0.37
CA ALA A 61 -10.17 -0.21 -1.73
C ALA A 61 -10.86 0.69 -2.78
N GLY A 62 -11.83 1.51 -2.36
CA GLY A 62 -12.47 2.51 -3.20
C GLY A 62 -11.58 3.69 -3.59
N CYS A 63 -10.41 3.85 -2.95
CA CYS A 63 -9.46 4.92 -3.22
C CYS A 63 -8.07 4.35 -3.50
N ASP A 64 -7.55 4.57 -4.70
CA ASP A 64 -6.15 4.30 -4.99
C ASP A 64 -5.24 5.20 -4.14
N VAL A 65 -4.03 4.74 -3.85
CA VAL A 65 -3.01 5.56 -3.18
C VAL A 65 -2.11 6.21 -4.21
N VAL A 66 -1.93 7.51 -4.11
CA VAL A 66 -0.86 8.21 -4.82
C VAL A 66 0.38 8.18 -3.93
N PHE A 67 1.45 7.58 -4.44
CA PHE A 67 2.75 7.55 -3.81
C PHE A 67 3.62 8.70 -4.31
N TYR A 68 4.42 9.26 -3.42
CA TYR A 68 5.25 10.43 -3.66
C TYR A 68 6.70 10.15 -3.24
N ILE A 69 7.64 10.66 -4.03
CA ILE A 69 9.07 10.70 -3.70
C ILE A 69 9.51 12.16 -3.78
N ASP A 70 10.00 12.70 -2.67
CA ASP A 70 10.38 14.12 -2.53
C ASP A 70 9.29 15.09 -3.03
N GLY A 71 8.03 14.77 -2.70
CA GLY A 71 6.85 15.57 -3.06
C GLY A 71 6.38 15.42 -4.51
N GLN A 72 7.07 14.66 -5.36
CA GLN A 72 6.64 14.37 -6.73
C GLN A 72 5.81 13.08 -6.76
N ARG A 73 4.67 13.10 -7.49
CA ARG A 73 3.89 11.88 -7.73
C ARG A 73 4.77 10.86 -8.45
N ALA A 74 4.81 9.64 -7.93
CA ALA A 74 5.73 8.58 -8.34
C ALA A 74 4.97 7.38 -8.92
N ALA A 75 3.87 6.98 -8.28
CA ALA A 75 2.95 5.98 -8.80
C ALA A 75 1.55 6.17 -8.20
N LYS A 76 0.53 5.69 -8.90
CA LYS A 76 -0.77 5.37 -8.31
C LYS A 76 -0.79 3.86 -8.02
N ILE A 77 -1.08 3.48 -6.79
CA ILE A 77 -0.93 2.12 -6.25
C ILE A 77 -2.29 1.67 -5.71
N GLY A 78 -2.89 0.72 -6.41
CA GLY A 78 -4.11 0.03 -6.00
C GLY A 78 -3.85 -1.13 -5.03
N PRO A 79 -4.91 -1.77 -4.50
CA PRO A 79 -4.80 -2.93 -3.61
C PRO A 79 -4.00 -4.08 -4.24
N GLY A 80 -3.09 -4.66 -3.44
CA GLY A 80 -2.23 -5.77 -3.84
C GLY A 80 -1.16 -5.42 -4.88
N GLN A 81 -0.91 -4.13 -5.15
CA GLN A 81 0.07 -3.69 -6.14
C GLN A 81 1.38 -3.23 -5.51
N LYS A 82 2.47 -3.30 -6.30
CA LYS A 82 3.80 -2.76 -5.96
C LYS A 82 4.41 -1.91 -7.06
N ALA A 83 5.13 -0.87 -6.67
CA ALA A 83 5.98 -0.06 -7.54
C ALA A 83 7.44 -0.15 -7.07
N SER A 84 8.38 -0.07 -8.00
CA SER A 84 9.81 -0.09 -7.69
C SER A 84 10.53 1.02 -8.45
N PHE A 85 11.45 1.69 -7.75
CA PHE A 85 12.18 2.84 -8.23
C PHE A 85 13.67 2.64 -8.01
N VAL A 86 14.47 3.01 -9.01
CA VAL A 86 15.93 3.10 -8.88
C VAL A 86 16.25 4.55 -8.55
N LEU A 87 16.86 4.77 -7.39
CA LEU A 87 17.12 6.11 -6.85
C LEU A 87 18.60 6.25 -6.48
N PRO A 88 19.15 7.48 -6.50
CA PRO A 88 20.45 7.76 -5.89
C PRO A 88 20.44 7.31 -4.42
N ALA A 89 21.60 6.87 -3.91
CA ALA A 89 21.74 6.61 -2.50
C ALA A 89 21.62 7.91 -1.68
N GLY A 90 20.99 7.81 -0.50
CA GLY A 90 20.81 8.95 0.40
C GLY A 90 19.38 9.08 0.94
N LYS A 91 19.15 10.19 1.65
CA LYS A 91 17.86 10.48 2.27
C LYS A 91 16.84 10.90 1.23
N VAL A 92 15.64 10.36 1.33
CA VAL A 92 14.48 10.74 0.53
C VAL A 92 13.27 10.85 1.44
N ASN A 93 12.33 11.74 1.11
CA ASN A 93 11.06 11.84 1.78
C ASN A 93 10.00 11.05 0.99
N LEU A 94 9.44 10.02 1.61
CA LEU A 94 8.36 9.23 1.01
C LEU A 94 7.03 9.79 1.46
N GLY A 95 6.06 9.83 0.56
CA GLY A 95 4.69 10.25 0.86
C GLY A 95 3.66 9.28 0.30
N ALA A 96 2.54 9.14 0.99
CA ALA A 96 1.37 8.42 0.50
C ALA A 96 0.12 9.21 0.87
N GLY A 97 -0.77 9.39 -0.10
CA GLY A 97 -2.08 10.00 0.09
C GLY A 97 -3.11 9.28 -0.78
N LEU A 98 -4.39 9.52 -0.53
CA LEU A 98 -5.43 8.98 -1.40
C LEU A 98 -5.50 9.76 -2.71
N ALA A 99 -5.95 9.11 -3.78
CA ALA A 99 -6.25 9.77 -5.03
C ALA A 99 -7.22 10.94 -4.78
N GLU A 100 -6.81 12.16 -5.11
CA GLU A 100 -7.52 13.39 -4.77
C GLU A 100 -8.72 13.64 -5.71
N SER A 101 -9.66 12.70 -5.74
CA SER A 101 -10.85 12.77 -6.58
C SER A 101 -12.07 12.22 -5.85
N GLY A 102 -13.23 12.85 -6.05
CA GLY A 102 -14.50 12.39 -5.49
C GLY A 102 -14.45 12.25 -3.97
N LEU A 103 -14.94 11.11 -3.46
CA LEU A 103 -15.00 10.81 -2.02
C LEU A 103 -13.62 10.62 -1.36
N CYS A 104 -12.55 10.53 -2.16
CA CYS A 104 -11.18 10.33 -1.69
C CYS A 104 -10.42 11.66 -1.50
N ALA A 105 -11.04 12.80 -1.81
CA ALA A 105 -10.43 14.11 -1.68
C ALA A 105 -10.29 14.55 -0.20
N GLY A 106 -9.23 15.31 0.10
CA GLY A 106 -9.04 15.95 1.42
C GLY A 106 -8.41 15.07 2.50
N VAL A 107 -8.05 13.81 2.19
CA VAL A 107 -7.30 12.97 3.13
C VAL A 107 -5.83 13.40 3.15
N ALA A 108 -5.30 13.64 4.35
CA ALA A 108 -3.93 14.11 4.54
C ALA A 108 -2.90 13.11 3.99
N ILE A 109 -1.83 13.65 3.39
CA ILE A 109 -0.67 12.86 2.96
C ILE A 109 0.14 12.49 4.21
N LYS A 110 0.41 11.20 4.39
CA LYS A 110 1.36 10.70 5.38
C LYS A 110 2.75 10.68 4.77
N THR A 111 3.75 11.10 5.53
CA THR A 111 5.15 11.13 5.09
C THR A 111 6.06 10.38 6.05
N VAL A 112 7.12 9.78 5.50
CA VAL A 112 8.17 9.13 6.27
C VAL A 112 9.52 9.38 5.62
N ALA A 113 10.53 9.66 6.44
CA ALA A 113 11.90 9.74 5.96
C ALA A 113 12.42 8.32 5.66
N ALA A 114 13.07 8.15 4.51
CA ALA A 114 13.75 6.93 4.15
C ALA A 114 15.21 7.22 3.78
N ASN A 115 16.04 6.19 3.81
CA ASN A 115 17.42 6.27 3.36
C ASN A 115 17.68 5.16 2.35
N ILE A 116 17.83 5.56 1.08
CA ILE A 116 18.18 4.66 -0.03
C ILE A 116 19.62 4.21 0.16
N ARG A 117 19.79 2.89 0.26
CA ARG A 117 21.09 2.28 0.51
C ARG A 117 21.74 1.87 -0.82
N PRO A 118 23.03 2.17 -1.04
CA PRO A 118 23.72 1.79 -2.28
C PRO A 118 23.63 0.29 -2.55
N ARG A 119 23.18 -0.10 -3.75
CA ARG A 119 23.08 -1.50 -4.21
C ARG A 119 22.23 -2.41 -3.32
N LYS A 120 21.30 -1.83 -2.55
CA LYS A 120 20.37 -2.56 -1.68
C LYS A 120 18.95 -2.16 -2.01
N GLU A 121 18.04 -3.06 -1.68
CA GLU A 121 16.61 -2.76 -1.69
C GLU A 121 16.18 -2.29 -0.30
N VAL A 122 15.36 -1.25 -0.27
CA VAL A 122 14.58 -0.82 0.88
C VAL A 122 13.11 -0.94 0.53
N ILE A 123 12.32 -1.53 1.41
CA ILE A 123 10.93 -1.84 1.16
C ILE A 123 10.06 -1.10 2.17
N TYR A 124 9.01 -0.46 1.68
CA TYR A 124 7.96 0.18 2.47
C TYR A 124 6.61 -0.42 2.12
N ARG A 125 5.65 -0.27 3.04
CA ARG A 125 4.32 -0.83 2.96
C ARG A 125 3.29 0.27 3.19
N ILE A 126 2.21 0.21 2.42
CA ILE A 126 0.97 0.92 2.69
C ILE A 126 -0.07 -0.09 3.15
N ASN A 127 -0.69 0.15 4.30
CA ASN A 127 -1.73 -0.70 4.86
C ASN A 127 -2.88 0.14 5.39
N TRP A 128 -3.97 -0.53 5.77
CA TRP A 128 -5.09 0.05 6.49
C TRP A 128 -5.30 -0.68 7.81
N ASP A 129 -5.63 0.09 8.83
CA ASP A 129 -6.14 -0.38 10.11
C ASP A 129 -7.30 0.51 10.58
N THR A 130 -7.78 0.26 11.79
CA THR A 130 -8.91 1.00 12.40
C THR A 130 -8.63 2.49 12.63
N GLN A 131 -7.37 2.93 12.57
CA GLN A 131 -6.93 4.32 12.72
C GLN A 131 -6.69 5.01 11.37
N GLY A 132 -6.76 4.28 10.26
CA GLY A 132 -6.63 4.79 8.91
C GLY A 132 -5.54 4.08 8.12
N PHE A 133 -5.06 4.72 7.06
CA PHE A 133 -3.94 4.17 6.28
C PHE A 133 -2.60 4.52 6.91
N ASN A 134 -1.60 3.67 6.74
CA ASN A 134 -0.23 3.95 7.18
C ASN A 134 0.79 3.79 6.04
N LEU A 135 1.97 4.37 6.25
CA LEU A 135 3.12 4.27 5.36
C LEU A 135 4.35 3.99 6.22
N ASP A 136 4.81 2.75 6.22
CA ASP A 136 5.83 2.28 7.17
C ASP A 136 6.89 1.40 6.48
N PRO A 137 8.08 1.27 7.07
CA PRO A 137 9.04 0.26 6.64
C PRO A 137 8.44 -1.14 6.65
N TYR A 138 8.72 -1.93 5.63
CA TYR A 138 8.24 -3.31 5.55
C TYR A 138 9.13 -4.23 6.39
N VAL A 139 8.49 -5.07 7.21
CA VAL A 139 9.11 -6.21 7.89
C VAL A 139 8.43 -7.47 7.36
N GLU A 140 9.23 -8.38 6.82
CA GLU A 140 8.73 -9.68 6.39
C GLU A 140 8.48 -10.55 7.63
N TYR A 141 7.22 -10.91 7.84
CA TYR A 141 6.83 -11.84 8.89
C TYR A 141 6.89 -13.26 8.32
N GLY A 142 7.69 -14.13 8.93
CA GLY A 142 7.70 -15.55 8.58
C GLY A 142 6.36 -16.19 8.96
N ARG A 143 5.62 -16.68 7.97
CA ARG A 143 4.60 -17.72 8.15
C ARG A 143 5.01 -18.92 7.33
#